data_AF-A0A973ABN9-F1
#
_entry.id   AF-A0A973ABN9-F1
#
_cell.length_a   1.000
_cell.length_b   1.000
_cell.length_c   1.000
_cell.angle_alpha   90.00
_cell.angle_beta   90.00
_cell.angle_gamma   90.00
#
_symmetry.space_group_name_H-M   'P 1'
#
loop_
_entity.id
_entity.type
_entity.pdbx_description
1 polymer ?
#
loop_
_entity_poly.entity_id
_entity_poly.type
_entity_poly.pdbx_seq_one_letter_code
_entity_poly.pdbx_strand_id
1 'polypeptide(L)'
;MITLGTGIGSGLFLDGKLLPNTEFGHVLHKNGEIFEKYASDSARKRDNLSRKGWGKRLHKYFKHINLIVSPDLIIVGGGASKKFDKIEAKLNIDVLIVPAQSENEAGIIGAAMAAKYKIK
;
A
#
# COMPACT_ATOMS: atom_id res chain seq x y z
N MET A 1 0.28 -1.09 6.69
CA MET A 1 -0.70 -1.50 5.67
C MET A 1 -0.77 -0.42 4.59
N ILE A 2 -0.69 -0.82 3.32
CA ILE A 2 -0.86 0.05 2.15
C ILE A 2 -2.03 -0.47 1.33
N THR A 3 -2.99 0.38 0.97
CA THR A 3 -4.09 0.02 0.07
C THR A 3 -3.84 0.58 -1.32
N LEU A 4 -3.96 -0.28 -2.35
CA LEU A 4 -3.76 0.11 -3.74
C LEU A 4 -5.10 0.03 -4.48
N GLY A 5 -5.63 1.18 -4.86
CA GLY A 5 -6.89 1.31 -5.57
C GLY A 5 -6.91 2.55 -6.46
N THR A 6 -8.02 3.28 -6.43
CA THR A 6 -8.12 4.57 -7.14
C THR A 6 -6.98 5.51 -6.73
N GLY A 7 -6.65 5.50 -5.44
CA GLY A 7 -5.47 6.15 -4.85
C GLY A 7 -4.56 5.15 -4.14
N ILE A 8 -3.69 5.67 -3.26
CA ILE A 8 -2.84 4.91 -2.36
C ILE A 8 -3.13 5.34 -0.92
N GLY A 9 -3.77 4.46 -0.15
CA GLY A 9 -4.03 4.70 1.27
C GLY A 9 -2.98 4.02 2.16
N SER A 10 -2.90 4.47 3.41
CA SER A 10 -2.00 3.88 4.41
C SER A 10 -2.63 3.79 5.79
N GLY A 11 -2.25 2.73 6.51
CA GLY A 11 -2.45 2.59 7.94
C GLY A 11 -1.17 2.03 8.56
N LEU A 12 -0.55 2.80 9.44
CA LEU A 12 0.67 2.40 10.14
C LEU A 12 0.31 1.85 11.51
N PHE A 13 0.93 0.75 11.90
CA PHE A 13 0.79 0.20 13.25
C PHE A 13 2.17 0.15 13.89
N LEU A 14 2.28 0.67 15.11
CA LEU A 14 3.47 0.59 15.96
C LEU A 14 3.06 -0.08 17.26
N ASP A 15 3.73 -1.17 17.62
CA ASP A 15 3.43 -1.97 18.80
C ASP A 15 1.94 -2.37 18.89
N GLY A 16 1.37 -2.75 17.74
CA GLY A 16 -0.04 -3.13 17.61
C GLY A 16 -1.05 -1.99 17.70
N LYS A 17 -0.59 -0.74 17.88
CA LYS A 17 -1.45 0.46 17.93
C LYS A 17 -1.47 1.16 16.58
N LEU A 18 -2.65 1.53 16.11
CA LEU A 18 -2.80 2.33 14.90
C LEU A 18 -2.21 3.73 15.15
N LEU A 19 -1.29 4.17 14.29
CA LEU A 19 -1.01 5.58 14.12
C LEU A 19 -2.02 6.14 13.11
N PRO A 20 -2.92 7.03 13.57
CA PRO A 20 -4.01 7.48 12.73
C PRO A 20 -3.50 8.41 11.61
N ASN A 21 -4.28 8.46 10.53
CA ASN A 21 -4.18 9.49 9.48
C ASN A 21 -2.83 9.60 8.76
N THR A 22 -2.09 8.50 8.60
CA THR A 22 -0.91 8.49 7.71
C THR A 22 -1.33 8.59 6.25
N GLU A 23 -0.68 9.48 5.49
CA GLU A 23 -0.95 9.75 4.06
C GLU A 23 0.25 9.40 3.17
N PHE A 24 0.71 8.14 3.22
CA PHE A 24 1.88 7.69 2.47
C PHE A 24 1.67 7.62 0.96
N GLY A 25 0.45 7.78 0.45
CA GLY A 25 0.22 8.03 -0.99
C GLY A 25 0.78 9.38 -1.46
N HIS A 26 0.91 10.35 -0.55
CA HIS A 26 1.31 11.72 -0.84
C HIS A 26 2.81 11.99 -0.68
N VAL A 27 3.62 10.99 -0.32
CA VAL A 27 5.08 11.12 -0.33
C VAL A 27 5.57 11.46 -1.73
N LEU A 28 6.62 12.27 -1.81
CA LEU A 28 7.11 12.80 -3.08
C LEU A 28 8.03 11.79 -3.78
N HIS A 29 7.75 11.55 -5.05
CA HIS A 29 8.66 10.89 -5.96
C HIS A 29 9.78 11.86 -6.39
N LYS A 30 10.85 11.33 -6.99
CA LYS A 30 12.06 12.10 -7.35
C LYS A 30 11.81 13.31 -8.26
N ASN A 31 10.71 13.31 -9.01
CA ASN A 31 10.32 14.41 -9.90
C ASN A 31 9.42 15.46 -9.21
N GLY A 32 9.19 15.36 -7.90
CA GLY A 32 8.34 16.27 -7.15
C GLY A 32 6.84 15.96 -7.23
N GLU A 33 6.43 14.94 -7.98
CA GLU A 33 5.03 14.48 -7.98
C GLU A 33 4.77 13.50 -6.83
N ILE A 34 3.53 13.48 -6.33
CA ILE A 34 3.14 12.49 -5.32
C ILE A 34 3.12 11.06 -5.89
N PHE A 35 3.50 10.10 -5.07
CA PHE A 35 3.55 8.70 -5.47
C PHE A 35 2.18 8.13 -5.89
N GLU A 36 1.07 8.62 -5.35
CA GLU A 36 -0.27 8.21 -5.77
C GLU A 36 -0.52 8.42 -7.27
N LYS A 37 -0.14 9.60 -7.82
CA LYS A 37 -0.27 9.90 -9.24
C LYS A 37 0.62 9.02 -10.13
N TYR A 38 1.69 8.49 -9.55
CA TYR A 38 2.67 7.64 -10.22
C TYR A 38 2.33 6.14 -10.14
N ALA A 39 1.86 5.65 -8.99
CA ALA A 39 1.85 4.22 -8.65
C ALA A 39 0.47 3.67 -8.24
N SER A 40 -0.60 4.47 -8.18
CA SER A 40 -1.96 3.96 -7.96
C SER A 40 -2.43 3.00 -9.06
N ASP A 41 -3.50 2.24 -8.81
CA ASP A 41 -4.12 1.42 -9.85
C ASP A 41 -4.76 2.30 -10.94
N SER A 42 -5.25 3.49 -10.58
CA SER A 42 -5.67 4.51 -11.56
C SER A 42 -4.52 4.92 -12.47
N ALA A 43 -3.33 5.19 -11.92
CA ALA A 43 -2.14 5.52 -12.71
C ALA A 43 -1.75 4.37 -13.64
N ARG A 44 -1.84 3.12 -13.17
CA ARG A 44 -1.61 1.93 -14.01
C ARG A 44 -2.55 1.90 -15.22
N LYS A 45 -3.85 2.13 -14.99
CA LYS A 45 -4.87 2.11 -16.04
C LYS A 45 -4.70 3.28 -17.01
N ARG A 46 -4.55 4.51 -16.49
CA ARG A 46 -4.33 5.73 -17.27
C ARG A 46 -3.14 5.62 -18.20
N ASP A 47 -2.03 5.08 -17.70
CA ASP A 47 -0.78 4.96 -18.47
C ASP A 47 -0.67 3.62 -19.23
N ASN A 48 -1.77 2.85 -19.31
CA ASN A 48 -1.86 1.54 -19.97
C ASN A 48 -0.73 0.56 -19.62
N LEU A 49 -0.33 0.51 -18.35
CA LEU A 49 0.80 -0.30 -17.92
C LEU A 49 0.40 -1.77 -17.75
N SER A 50 1.27 -2.65 -18.25
CA SER A 50 1.26 -4.06 -17.85
C SER A 50 1.50 -4.19 -16.34
N ARG A 51 1.04 -5.30 -15.73
CA ARG A 51 1.31 -5.55 -14.30
C ARG A 51 2.80 -5.60 -13.97
N LYS A 52 3.62 -6.13 -14.88
CA LYS A 52 5.08 -6.13 -14.75
C LYS A 52 5.63 -4.70 -14.72
N GLY A 53 5.13 -3.81 -15.58
CA GLY A 53 5.51 -2.40 -15.61
C GLY A 53 5.07 -1.67 -14.35
N TRP A 54 3.85 -1.92 -13.89
CA TRP A 54 3.32 -1.37 -12.65
C TRP A 54 4.09 -1.85 -11.41
N GLY A 55 4.45 -3.13 -11.35
CA GLY A 55 5.26 -3.69 -10.28
C GLY A 55 6.62 -2.98 -10.13
N LYS A 56 7.22 -2.49 -11.23
CA LYS A 56 8.43 -1.64 -11.14
C LYS A 56 8.16 -0.29 -10.48
N ARG A 57 6.99 0.31 -10.69
CA ARG A 57 6.59 1.57 -10.03
C ARG A 57 6.32 1.33 -8.55
N LEU A 58 5.59 0.25 -8.22
CA LEU A 58 5.35 -0.17 -6.84
C LEU A 58 6.64 -0.50 -6.10
N HIS A 59 7.61 -1.15 -6.75
CA HIS A 59 8.93 -1.39 -6.16
C HIS A 59 9.60 -0.09 -5.72
N LYS A 60 9.59 0.96 -6.56
CA LYS A 60 10.14 2.27 -6.17
C LYS A 60 9.40 2.87 -4.98
N TYR A 61 8.07 2.76 -4.98
CA TYR A 61 7.23 3.24 -3.90
C TYR A 61 7.53 2.51 -2.58
N PHE A 62 7.43 1.19 -2.56
CA PHE A 62 7.69 0.40 -1.37
C PHE A 62 9.14 0.53 -0.89
N LYS A 63 10.12 0.66 -1.78
CA LYS A 63 11.51 0.93 -1.39
C LYS A 63 11.65 2.28 -0.68
N HIS A 64 10.90 3.28 -1.11
CA HIS A 64 10.87 4.60 -0.47
C HIS A 64 10.17 4.53 0.90
N ILE A 65 9.04 3.83 1.00
CA ILE A 65 8.38 3.59 2.29
C ILE A 65 9.28 2.83 3.25
N ASN A 66 9.95 1.77 2.79
CA ASN A 66 10.90 1.00 3.59
C ASN A 66 12.01 1.89 4.18
N LEU A 67 12.53 2.82 3.39
CA LEU A 67 13.53 3.78 3.84
C LEU A 67 13.00 4.73 4.92
N ILE A 68 11.77 5.23 4.79
CA ILE A 68 11.22 6.26 5.69
C ILE A 68 10.82 5.67 7.03
N VAL A 69 10.14 4.52 7.02
CA VAL A 69 9.50 3.99 8.24
C VAL A 69 10.07 2.67 8.72
N SER A 70 10.97 2.02 7.96
CA SER A 70 11.63 0.75 8.31
C SER A 70 10.69 -0.29 8.95
N PRO A 71 9.59 -0.68 8.30
CA PRO A 71 8.58 -1.54 8.90
C PRO A 71 9.04 -3.01 8.94
N ASP A 72 8.56 -3.78 9.92
CA ASP A 72 8.78 -5.24 9.96
C ASP A 72 7.98 -5.99 8.88
N LEU A 73 6.83 -5.43 8.48
CA LEU A 73 5.89 -6.04 7.54
C LEU A 73 5.11 -4.99 6.76
N ILE A 74 4.97 -5.22 5.45
CA ILE A 74 4.06 -4.45 4.60
C ILE A 74 2.90 -5.34 4.14
N ILE A 75 1.69 -5.01 4.58
CA ILE A 75 0.46 -5.65 4.09
C ILE A 75 -0.13 -4.81 2.95
N VAL A 76 -0.35 -5.42 1.79
CA VAL A 76 -0.95 -4.81 0.60
C VAL A 76 -2.43 -5.16 0.50
N GLY A 77 -3.28 -4.17 0.71
CA GLY A 77 -4.74 -4.26 0.59
C GLY A 77 -5.29 -3.59 -0.69
N GLY A 78 -6.61 -3.48 -0.74
CA GLY A 78 -7.33 -2.91 -1.89
C GLY A 78 -7.41 -3.89 -3.08
N GLY A 79 -7.91 -3.41 -4.21
CA GLY A 79 -8.14 -4.28 -5.39
C GLY A 79 -6.88 -4.94 -5.96
N ALA A 80 -5.69 -4.42 -5.63
CA ALA A 80 -4.41 -5.00 -6.01
C ALA A 80 -4.08 -6.30 -5.26
N SER A 81 -4.56 -6.45 -4.02
CA SER A 81 -4.29 -7.63 -3.18
C SER A 81 -4.71 -8.94 -3.86
N LYS A 82 -5.84 -8.92 -4.57
CA LYS A 82 -6.39 -10.05 -5.34
C LYS A 82 -5.48 -10.59 -6.45
N LYS A 83 -4.53 -9.78 -6.89
CA LYS A 83 -3.65 -10.06 -8.04
C LYS A 83 -2.18 -9.78 -7.68
N PHE A 84 -1.85 -10.01 -6.41
CA PHE A 84 -0.54 -9.77 -5.85
C PHE A 84 0.53 -10.67 -6.48
N ASP A 85 0.17 -11.93 -6.78
CA ASP A 85 0.96 -12.92 -7.54
C ASP A 85 1.61 -12.33 -8.81
N LYS A 86 0.92 -11.41 -9.48
CA LYS A 86 1.37 -10.81 -10.75
C LYS A 86 2.32 -9.63 -10.58
N ILE A 87 2.53 -9.15 -9.35
CA ILE A 87 3.42 -8.03 -9.04
C ILE A 87 4.53 -8.41 -8.06
N GLU A 88 4.33 -9.43 -7.22
CA GLU A 88 5.26 -9.88 -6.18
C GLU A 88 6.68 -10.09 -6.71
N ALA A 89 6.82 -10.74 -7.87
CA ALA A 89 8.11 -10.97 -8.54
C ALA A 89 8.86 -9.69 -8.98
N LYS A 90 8.30 -8.50 -8.75
CA LYS A 90 8.94 -7.20 -8.99
C LYS A 90 9.31 -6.48 -7.69
N LEU A 91 8.82 -6.96 -6.55
CA LEU A 91 9.01 -6.35 -5.24
C LEU A 91 10.22 -6.98 -4.52
N ASN A 92 11.42 -6.69 -5.01
CA ASN A 92 12.66 -7.15 -4.35
C ASN A 92 13.14 -6.10 -3.33
N ILE A 93 12.61 -6.14 -2.11
CA ILE A 93 12.89 -5.16 -1.04
C ILE A 93 13.21 -5.94 0.22
N ASP A 94 14.09 -5.41 1.06
CA ASP A 94 14.47 -5.99 2.35
C ASP A 94 13.39 -5.72 3.41
N VAL A 95 12.18 -6.22 3.14
CA VAL A 95 11.03 -6.27 4.05
C VAL A 95 10.02 -7.26 3.49
N LEU A 96 9.37 -8.02 4.36
CA LEU A 96 8.30 -8.93 3.95
C LEU A 96 7.08 -8.13 3.45
N ILE A 97 6.59 -8.48 2.26
CA ILE A 97 5.39 -7.86 1.67
C ILE A 97 4.37 -8.95 1.36
N VAL A 98 3.17 -8.85 1.93
CA VAL A 98 2.11 -9.86 1.79
C VAL A 98 0.79 -9.22 1.37
N PRO A 99 -0.09 -9.93 0.64
CA PRO A 99 -1.44 -9.45 0.40
C PRO A 99 -2.29 -9.52 1.67
N ALA A 100 -3.23 -8.59 1.82
CA ALA A 100 -4.24 -8.64 2.89
C ALA A 100 -5.16 -9.86 2.70
N GLN A 101 -5.26 -10.72 3.73
CA GLN A 101 -6.09 -11.93 3.68
C GLN A 101 -7.58 -11.62 3.46
N SER A 102 -8.07 -10.54 4.08
CA SER A 102 -9.47 -10.12 3.96
C SER A 102 -9.75 -9.27 2.72
N GLU A 103 -8.79 -9.10 1.81
CA GLU A 103 -8.91 -8.32 0.57
C GLU A 103 -9.65 -6.97 0.74
N ASN A 104 -10.87 -6.88 0.17
CA ASN A 104 -11.73 -5.70 0.21
C ASN A 104 -12.48 -5.54 1.55
N GLU A 105 -12.67 -6.64 2.28
CA GLU A 105 -13.39 -6.66 3.56
C GLU A 105 -12.52 -6.18 4.73
N ALA A 106 -11.20 -6.03 4.52
CA ALA A 106 -10.28 -5.55 5.56
C ALA A 106 -10.74 -4.21 6.16
N GLY A 107 -11.29 -3.31 5.34
CA GLY A 107 -11.78 -2.00 5.79
C GLY A 107 -13.02 -2.09 6.68
N ILE A 108 -14.03 -2.87 6.28
CA ILE A 108 -15.27 -3.00 7.04
C ILE A 108 -15.05 -3.75 8.36
N ILE A 109 -14.21 -4.79 8.34
CA ILE A 109 -13.77 -5.49 9.55
C ILE A 109 -13.02 -4.53 10.49
N GLY A 110 -12.08 -3.75 9.94
CA GLY A 110 -11.33 -2.75 10.71
C GLY A 110 -12.25 -1.70 11.36
N ALA A 111 -13.26 -1.22 10.65
CA ALA A 111 -14.25 -0.28 11.18
C ALA A 111 -15.06 -0.88 12.34
N ALA A 112 -15.54 -2.13 12.20
CA ALA A 112 -16.24 -2.83 13.26
C ALA A 112 -15.36 -3.05 14.50
N MET A 113 -14.10 -3.41 14.30
CA MET A 113 -13.10 -3.53 15.37
C MET A 113 -12.88 -2.18 16.08
N ALA A 114 -12.70 -1.09 15.32
CA ALA A 114 -12.51 0.24 15.88
C ALA A 114 -13.72 0.68 16.73
N ALA A 115 -14.94 0.44 16.24
CA ALA A 115 -16.17 0.72 16.99
C ALA A 115 -16.27 -0.12 18.29
N LYS A 116 -15.98 -1.42 18.20
CA LYS A 116 -16.03 -2.34 19.35
C LYS A 116 -14.99 -1.99 20.42
N TYR A 117 -13.76 -1.72 20.02
CA TYR A 117 -12.64 -1.48 20.94
C TYR A 117 -12.38 0.00 21.22
N LYS A 118 -13.21 0.90 20.68
CA LYS A 118 -13.08 2.37 20.83
C LYS A 118 -11.67 2.86 20.49
N ILE A 119 -11.10 2.31 19.41
CA ILE A 119 -9.81 2.76 18.87
C ILE A 119 -10.01 4.21 18.41
N LYS A 120 -9.26 5.13 19.00
CA LYS A 120 -9.25 6.56 18.65
C LYS A 120 -8.11 6.85 17.68
#